data_AF-A0A2M9AQM3-F1
#
_entry.id   AF-A0A2M9AQM3-F1
#
_cell.length_a   1.000
_cell.length_b   1.000
_cell.length_c   1.000
_cell.angle_alpha   90.00
_cell.angle_beta   90.00
_cell.angle_gamma   90.00
#
_symmetry.space_group_name_H-M   'P 1'
#
loop_
_entity.id
_entity.type
_entity.pdbx_description
1 polymer ?
#
loop_
_entity_poly.entity_id
_entity_poly.type
_entity_poly.pdbx_seq_one_letter_code
_entity_poly.pdbx_strand_id
1 'polypeptide(L)'
;MRHFLLVILLVLQLPARASQIAVGIWSKNFLAWDVWEQQPSRLMHQMLLYNKASHEVALEVRLLRFREVNTQFETVPTSKVLFRVKLQPGQLQQLKYPKQGTGHDYMEFFENGQRVGVQELNGTPPPAAAVQPDFRFYSASSANSGQLGYWLALESLYQQPGAARLALFIPKGYDEEYQLVRITAGQDTLGSHLPNLDSLRVIDASIIRLDNQNRRAVVPRPALPVSAAPALFTLETQYMSNSYYYDEQKVRHPRLESGGGARRFIPVFARP
;
A
#
# COMPACT_ATOMS: atom_id res chain seq x y z
N MET A 1 12.69 20.48 36.69
CA MET A 1 12.02 19.17 36.87
C MET A 1 10.56 19.13 36.40
N ARG A 2 9.74 20.19 36.55
CA ARG A 2 8.33 20.20 36.09
C ARG A 2 8.11 20.00 34.57
N HIS A 3 9.05 20.42 33.72
CA HIS A 3 8.89 20.30 32.26
C HIS A 3 9.18 18.89 31.73
N PHE A 4 10.02 18.13 32.45
CA PHE A 4 10.33 16.73 32.09
C PHE A 4 9.11 15.82 32.28
N LEU A 5 8.35 16.06 33.35
CA LEU A 5 7.11 15.34 33.64
C LEU A 5 6.00 15.64 32.62
N LEU A 6 5.93 16.87 32.12
CA LEU A 6 4.94 17.28 31.11
C LEU A 6 5.22 16.64 29.74
N VAL A 7 6.50 16.53 29.36
CA VAL A 7 6.92 15.83 28.13
C VAL A 7 6.66 14.33 28.23
N ILE A 8 6.94 13.70 29.38
CA ILE A 8 6.63 12.29 29.61
C ILE A 8 5.11 12.04 29.57
N LEU A 9 4.30 12.94 30.14
CA LEU A 9 2.83 12.85 30.06
C LEU A 9 2.30 13.03 28.63
N LEU A 10 2.90 13.94 27.85
CA LEU A 10 2.57 14.12 26.43
C LEU A 10 2.95 12.89 25.59
N VAL A 11 4.08 12.24 25.88
CA VAL A 11 4.49 10.99 25.22
C VAL A 11 3.59 9.81 25.63
N LEU A 12 3.15 9.76 26.88
CA LEU A 12 2.22 8.73 27.39
C LEU A 12 0.76 8.95 26.95
N GLN A 13 0.38 10.19 26.59
CA GLN A 13 -0.96 10.54 26.08
C GLN A 13 -1.02 10.67 24.56
N LEU A 14 0.10 10.51 23.84
CA LEU A 14 0.00 10.16 22.43
C LEU A 14 -0.73 8.82 22.36
N PRO A 15 -1.90 8.73 21.70
CA PRO A 15 -2.58 7.46 21.53
C PRO A 15 -1.62 6.51 20.84
N ALA A 16 -1.05 5.60 21.63
CA ALA A 16 -0.20 4.51 21.21
C ALA A 16 -1.04 3.48 20.45
N ARG A 17 -1.60 3.86 19.29
CA ARG A 17 -2.31 2.98 18.33
C ARG A 17 -2.24 3.49 16.90
N ALA A 18 -1.11 4.05 16.49
CA ALA A 18 -0.75 4.12 15.08
C ALA A 18 0.45 3.20 14.82
N SER A 19 0.30 1.91 15.13
CA SER A 19 1.11 0.88 14.47
C SER A 19 0.76 0.97 12.98
N GLN A 20 1.69 1.53 12.19
CA GLN A 20 1.53 1.76 10.76
C GLN A 20 1.30 0.43 10.04
N ILE A 21 0.06 0.19 9.63
CA ILE A 21 -0.38 -1.00 8.87
C ILE A 21 -0.99 -0.50 7.56
N ALA A 22 -0.20 -0.56 6.49
CA ALA A 22 -0.50 -0.01 5.16
C ALA A 22 -1.40 -0.92 4.27
N VAL A 23 -2.71 -0.91 4.51
CA VAL A 23 -3.78 -1.10 3.48
C VAL A 23 -4.59 0.19 3.43
N GLY A 24 -4.99 0.70 2.24
CA GLY A 24 -5.52 2.07 2.01
C GLY A 24 -5.89 2.82 3.29
N ILE A 25 -7.08 2.57 3.82
CA ILE A 25 -7.45 2.83 5.21
C ILE A 25 -7.72 1.50 5.92
N TRP A 26 -7.01 1.22 7.00
CA TRP A 26 -7.28 0.10 7.91
C TRP A 26 -7.72 0.63 9.27
N SER A 27 -9.04 0.60 9.54
CA SER A 27 -9.57 0.91 10.88
C SER A 27 -9.79 -0.38 11.68
N LYS A 28 -10.28 -0.28 12.92
CA LYS A 28 -10.74 -1.47 13.66
C LYS A 28 -11.90 -2.17 12.93
N ASN A 29 -12.80 -1.40 12.35
CA ASN A 29 -14.11 -1.87 11.91
C ASN A 29 -14.23 -1.98 10.38
N PHE A 30 -13.43 -1.26 9.61
CA PHE A 30 -13.46 -1.39 8.15
C PHE A 30 -12.07 -1.33 7.51
N LEU A 31 -12.08 -1.63 6.22
CA LEU A 31 -10.96 -1.55 5.33
C LEU A 31 -11.39 -0.82 4.06
N ALA A 32 -10.58 0.11 3.58
CA ALA A 32 -10.73 0.73 2.26
C ALA A 32 -9.43 0.60 1.46
N TRP A 33 -9.53 0.35 0.16
CA TRP A 33 -8.37 0.36 -0.74
C TRP A 33 -8.79 0.61 -2.19
N ASP A 34 -7.92 1.23 -2.97
CA ASP A 34 -8.16 1.51 -4.38
C ASP A 34 -7.45 0.50 -5.29
N VAL A 35 -8.14 0.12 -6.37
CA VAL A 35 -7.62 -0.78 -7.39
C VAL A 35 -8.12 -0.42 -8.78
N TRP A 36 -7.31 -0.73 -9.77
CA TRP A 36 -7.74 -0.82 -11.15
C TRP A 36 -8.13 -2.26 -11.45
N GLU A 37 -9.40 -2.47 -11.78
CA GLU A 37 -9.92 -3.75 -12.26
C GLU A 37 -9.90 -3.79 -13.79
N GLN A 38 -9.26 -4.80 -14.35
CA GLN A 38 -9.32 -5.10 -15.77
C GLN A 38 -10.65 -5.77 -16.11
N GLN A 39 -11.43 -5.08 -16.92
CA GLN A 39 -12.62 -5.60 -17.58
C GLN A 39 -12.29 -5.89 -19.05
N PRO A 40 -13.08 -6.72 -19.77
CA PRO A 40 -12.74 -7.17 -21.12
C PRO A 40 -12.39 -6.06 -22.12
N SER A 41 -12.94 -4.86 -21.96
CA SER A 41 -12.74 -3.72 -22.87
C SER A 41 -12.08 -2.49 -22.25
N ARG A 42 -11.82 -2.48 -20.94
CA ARG A 42 -11.29 -1.29 -20.24
C ARG A 42 -10.76 -1.60 -18.85
N LEU A 43 -9.93 -0.69 -18.34
CA LEU A 43 -9.60 -0.62 -16.92
C LEU A 43 -10.61 0.26 -16.18
N MET A 44 -11.09 -0.24 -15.04
CA MET A 44 -12.00 0.46 -14.15
C MET A 44 -11.33 0.76 -12.83
N HIS A 45 -11.24 2.04 -12.48
CA HIS A 45 -10.77 2.43 -11.15
C HIS A 45 -11.90 2.29 -10.12
N GLN A 46 -11.66 1.50 -9.09
CA GLN A 46 -12.61 1.20 -8.04
C GLN A 46 -12.02 1.48 -6.66
N MET A 47 -12.87 1.95 -5.75
CA MET A 47 -12.65 1.91 -4.32
C MET A 47 -13.35 0.68 -3.77
N LEU A 48 -12.63 -0.15 -3.03
CA LEU A 48 -13.16 -1.34 -2.40
C LEU A 48 -13.25 -1.10 -0.89
N LEU A 49 -14.43 -1.35 -0.33
CA LEU A 49 -14.76 -1.11 1.08
C LEU A 49 -15.21 -2.43 1.72
N TYR A 50 -14.60 -2.82 2.83
CA TYR A 50 -14.97 -4.04 3.54
C TYR A 50 -15.26 -3.77 5.02
N ASN A 51 -16.39 -4.26 5.51
CA ASN A 51 -16.73 -4.21 6.93
C ASN A 51 -16.22 -5.46 7.67
N LYS A 52 -15.28 -5.23 8.60
CA LYS A 52 -14.69 -6.25 9.49
C LYS A 52 -15.42 -6.38 10.82
N ALA A 53 -16.28 -5.42 11.16
CA ALA A 53 -17.02 -5.43 12.39
C ALA A 53 -18.17 -6.45 12.34
N SER A 54 -18.60 -6.89 13.52
CA SER A 54 -19.79 -7.71 13.72
C SER A 54 -21.10 -6.91 13.67
N HIS A 55 -21.04 -5.62 13.33
CA HIS A 55 -22.18 -4.70 13.28
C HIS A 55 -22.10 -3.79 12.05
N GLU A 56 -23.22 -3.14 11.71
CA GLU A 56 -23.27 -2.17 10.62
C GLU A 56 -22.30 -1.01 10.87
N VAL A 57 -21.56 -0.62 9.84
CA VAL A 57 -20.65 0.54 9.87
C VAL A 57 -21.18 1.62 8.93
N ALA A 58 -21.45 2.81 9.47
CA ALA A 58 -21.74 3.99 8.66
C ALA A 58 -20.44 4.68 8.26
N LEU A 59 -20.15 4.69 6.96
CA LEU A 59 -18.97 5.33 6.39
C LEU A 59 -19.38 6.59 5.60
N GLU A 60 -18.73 7.70 5.91
CA GLU A 60 -18.77 8.91 5.09
C GLU A 60 -17.36 9.24 4.59
N VAL A 61 -17.22 9.45 3.29
CA VAL A 61 -15.95 9.86 2.68
C VAL A 61 -16.11 11.27 2.14
N ARG A 62 -15.25 12.19 2.57
CA ARG A 62 -15.25 13.59 2.16
C ARG A 62 -14.02 13.89 1.31
N LEU A 63 -14.15 14.85 0.39
CA LEU A 63 -13.00 15.45 -0.25
C LEU A 63 -12.30 16.35 0.78
N LEU A 64 -10.99 16.20 0.91
CA LEU A 64 -10.09 17.11 1.59
C LEU A 64 -9.12 17.67 0.55
N ARG A 65 -9.00 19.00 0.46
CA ARG A 65 -8.12 19.65 -0.52
C ARG A 65 -7.10 20.49 0.20
N PHE A 66 -5.85 20.43 -0.26
CA PHE A 66 -4.81 21.36 0.13
C PHE A 66 -4.47 22.30 -1.02
N ARG A 67 -3.98 23.49 -0.67
CA ARG A 67 -3.32 24.40 -1.60
C ARG A 67 -1.94 24.73 -1.05
N GLU A 68 -0.97 24.87 -1.92
CA GLU A 68 0.33 25.40 -1.55
C GLU A 68 0.30 26.92 -1.66
N VAL A 69 0.59 27.62 -0.57
CA VAL A 69 0.73 29.07 -0.51
C VAL A 69 2.05 29.39 0.16
N ASN A 70 2.98 30.00 -0.57
CA ASN A 70 4.29 30.43 -0.05
C ASN A 70 4.99 29.33 0.78
N THR A 71 5.09 28.11 0.23
CA THR A 71 5.69 26.89 0.86
C THR A 71 4.89 26.22 1.98
N GLN A 72 3.71 26.73 2.34
CA GLN A 72 2.83 26.12 3.34
C GLN A 72 1.63 25.43 2.68
N PHE A 73 1.24 24.27 3.23
CA PHE A 73 0.01 23.59 2.85
C PHE A 73 -1.15 24.11 3.70
N GLU A 74 -2.09 24.79 3.06
CA GLU A 74 -3.33 25.23 3.69
C GLU A 74 -4.49 24.32 3.28
N THR A 75 -5.35 23.95 4.22
CA THR A 75 -6.58 23.22 3.91
C THR A 75 -7.58 24.17 3.25
N VAL A 76 -8.10 23.78 2.08
CA VAL A 76 -9.19 24.47 1.41
C VAL A 76 -10.50 23.95 1.97
N PRO A 77 -11.38 24.80 2.56
CA PRO A 77 -12.68 24.36 3.02
C PRO A 77 -13.49 23.73 1.89
N THR A 78 -13.94 22.49 2.08
CA THR A 78 -14.77 21.74 1.14
C THR A 78 -15.85 20.99 1.92
N SER A 79 -17.10 21.12 1.49
CA SER A 79 -18.24 20.35 2.01
C SER A 79 -18.58 19.14 1.15
N LYS A 80 -17.73 18.81 0.16
CA LYS A 80 -18.02 17.78 -0.83
C LYS A 80 -17.90 16.39 -0.20
N VAL A 81 -19.04 15.76 0.01
CA VAL A 81 -19.15 14.34 0.33
C VAL A 81 -19.01 13.53 -0.96
N LEU A 82 -18.05 12.61 -0.99
CA LEU A 82 -17.79 11.71 -2.11
C LEU A 82 -18.67 10.46 -2.01
N PHE A 83 -18.78 9.89 -0.81
CA PHE A 83 -19.57 8.69 -0.55
C PHE A 83 -20.27 8.77 0.81
N ARG A 84 -21.47 8.19 0.87
CA ARG A 84 -22.18 7.82 2.11
C ARG A 84 -22.65 6.39 1.96
N VAL A 85 -22.20 5.52 2.86
CA VAL A 85 -22.40 4.09 2.72
C VAL A 85 -22.70 3.49 4.09
N LYS A 86 -23.61 2.52 4.11
CA LYS A 86 -23.83 1.65 5.26
C LYS A 86 -23.38 0.26 4.87
N LEU A 87 -22.32 -0.22 5.50
CA LEU A 87 -21.75 -1.53 5.22
C LEU A 87 -22.27 -2.54 6.24
N GLN A 88 -22.92 -3.60 5.79
CA GLN A 88 -23.33 -4.72 6.63
C GLN A 88 -22.10 -5.53 7.09
N PRO A 89 -22.17 -6.26 8.22
CA PRO A 89 -21.08 -7.12 8.67
C PRO A 89 -20.58 -8.06 7.57
N GLY A 90 -19.26 -8.09 7.33
CA GLY A 90 -18.64 -8.95 6.32
C GLY A 90 -18.89 -8.53 4.86
N GLN A 91 -19.55 -7.38 4.62
CA GLN A 91 -19.84 -6.93 3.27
C GLN A 91 -18.60 -6.32 2.61
N LEU A 92 -18.25 -6.83 1.42
CA LEU A 92 -17.38 -6.16 0.47
C LEU A 92 -18.24 -5.34 -0.51
N GLN A 93 -18.03 -4.03 -0.54
CA GLN A 93 -18.67 -3.12 -1.47
C GLN A 93 -17.65 -2.51 -2.44
N GLN A 94 -17.99 -2.52 -3.72
CA GLN A 94 -17.20 -1.89 -4.77
C GLN A 94 -17.87 -0.57 -5.15
N LEU A 95 -17.12 0.52 -5.11
CA LEU A 95 -17.55 1.85 -5.52
C LEU A 95 -16.70 2.31 -6.69
N LYS A 96 -17.30 3.05 -7.62
CA LYS A 96 -16.54 3.74 -8.66
C LYS A 96 -15.61 4.75 -8.00
N TYR A 97 -14.31 4.69 -8.29
CA TYR A 97 -13.35 5.62 -7.70
C TYR A 97 -13.69 7.07 -8.11
N PRO A 98 -13.60 8.06 -7.20
CA PRO A 98 -13.86 9.44 -7.54
C PRO A 98 -12.91 9.92 -8.64
N LYS A 99 -13.40 10.77 -9.55
CA LYS A 99 -12.51 11.41 -10.53
C LYS A 99 -11.46 12.24 -9.78
N GLN A 100 -10.20 12.07 -10.18
CA GLN A 100 -9.09 12.85 -9.67
C GLN A 100 -9.36 14.34 -9.87
N GLY A 101 -9.07 15.13 -8.84
CA GLY A 101 -9.10 16.59 -8.90
C GLY A 101 -7.70 17.16 -9.11
N THR A 102 -7.42 18.30 -8.49
CA THR A 102 -6.08 18.92 -8.50
C THR A 102 -5.07 18.06 -7.73
N GLY A 103 -3.76 18.27 -7.96
CA GLY A 103 -2.66 17.45 -7.40
C GLY A 103 -2.50 17.43 -5.86
N HIS A 104 -3.47 17.96 -5.11
CA HIS A 104 -3.47 18.04 -3.65
C HIS A 104 -4.84 17.66 -3.05
N ASP A 105 -5.55 16.75 -3.72
CA ASP A 105 -6.85 16.25 -3.29
C ASP A 105 -6.69 14.89 -2.56
N TYR A 106 -7.41 14.73 -1.47
CA TYR A 106 -7.40 13.56 -0.59
C TYR A 106 -8.84 13.14 -0.28
N MET A 107 -9.02 11.86 0.00
CA MET A 107 -10.24 11.29 0.56
C MET A 107 -10.08 11.19 2.07
N GLU A 108 -10.95 11.85 2.81
CA GLU A 108 -11.01 11.79 4.26
C GLU A 108 -12.15 10.88 4.71
N PHE A 109 -11.84 9.90 5.55
CA PHE A 109 -12.76 8.84 5.93
C PHE A 109 -13.28 9.07 7.35
N PHE A 110 -14.60 8.99 7.49
CA PHE A 110 -15.32 9.08 8.75
C PHE A 110 -16.11 7.81 8.99
N GLU A 111 -15.88 7.21 10.15
CA GLU A 111 -16.57 6.03 10.65
C GLU A 111 -17.50 6.45 11.79
N ASN A 112 -18.81 6.26 11.61
CA ASN A 112 -19.82 6.66 12.60
C ASN A 112 -19.65 8.14 13.06
N GLY A 113 -19.24 9.02 12.14
CA GLY A 113 -18.99 10.44 12.40
C GLY A 113 -17.58 10.77 12.94
N GLN A 114 -16.76 9.78 13.26
CA GLN A 114 -15.39 9.99 13.74
C GLN A 114 -14.37 9.84 12.59
N ARG A 115 -13.46 10.80 12.47
CA ARG A 115 -12.39 10.75 11.47
C ARG A 115 -11.43 9.60 11.78
N VAL A 116 -11.17 8.74 10.80
CA VAL A 116 -10.28 7.57 10.95
C VAL A 116 -9.03 7.61 10.09
N GLY A 117 -9.00 8.44 9.05
CA GLY A 117 -7.82 8.55 8.19
C GLY A 117 -8.05 9.33 6.91
N VAL A 118 -6.97 9.51 6.16
CA VAL A 118 -6.93 10.17 4.86
C VAL A 118 -6.17 9.31 3.86
N GLN A 119 -6.56 9.38 2.59
CA GLN A 119 -5.89 8.70 1.47
C GLN A 119 -5.75 9.68 0.31
N GLU A 120 -4.61 9.69 -0.36
CA GLU A 120 -4.41 10.53 -1.55
C GLU A 120 -5.38 10.13 -2.67
N LEU A 121 -6.01 11.12 -3.32
CA LEU A 121 -6.87 10.88 -4.47
C LEU A 121 -6.03 10.80 -5.76
N ASN A 122 -5.19 9.78 -5.86
CA ASN A 122 -4.37 9.53 -7.06
C ASN A 122 -5.12 8.59 -8.01
N GLY A 123 -5.38 9.05 -9.24
CA GLY A 123 -6.23 8.38 -10.21
C GLY A 123 -5.52 8.02 -11.52
N THR A 124 -4.19 7.89 -11.50
CA THR A 124 -3.44 7.57 -12.72
C THR A 124 -3.67 6.10 -13.10
N PRO A 125 -4.10 5.76 -14.32
CA PRO A 125 -4.22 4.37 -14.75
C PRO A 125 -2.84 3.71 -14.91
N PRO A 126 -2.75 2.38 -14.77
CA PRO A 126 -1.55 1.65 -15.16
C PRO A 126 -1.22 1.88 -16.63
N PRO A 127 0.07 2.04 -17.00
CA PRO A 127 0.47 2.14 -18.39
C PRO A 127 0.13 0.83 -19.12
N ALA A 128 -0.13 0.86 -20.43
CA ALA A 128 -0.53 -0.34 -21.18
C ALA A 128 0.46 -1.51 -21.02
N ALA A 129 1.77 -1.23 -20.92
CA ALA A 129 2.81 -2.23 -20.70
C ALA A 129 2.74 -2.93 -19.31
N ALA A 130 1.97 -2.38 -18.37
CA ALA A 130 1.70 -2.99 -17.07
C ALA A 130 0.57 -4.01 -17.11
N VAL A 131 -0.39 -3.79 -18.01
CA VAL A 131 -1.68 -4.50 -18.04
C VAL A 131 -1.47 -5.79 -18.83
N GLN A 132 -1.53 -6.93 -18.15
CA GLN A 132 -1.42 -8.24 -18.79
C GLN A 132 -2.77 -8.98 -18.78
N PRO A 133 -3.10 -9.75 -19.82
CA PRO A 133 -4.44 -10.34 -19.97
C PRO A 133 -4.86 -11.31 -18.87
N ASP A 134 -3.90 -11.94 -18.19
CA ASP A 134 -4.14 -12.92 -17.13
C ASP A 134 -4.32 -12.30 -15.75
N PHE A 135 -4.12 -10.97 -15.61
CA PHE A 135 -4.31 -10.28 -14.35
C PHE A 135 -5.60 -9.45 -14.31
N ARG A 136 -6.36 -9.57 -13.23
CA ARG A 136 -7.62 -8.85 -13.04
C ARG A 136 -7.46 -7.54 -12.27
N PHE A 137 -6.56 -7.45 -11.29
CA PHE A 137 -6.45 -6.27 -10.43
C PHE A 137 -5.05 -5.68 -10.42
N TYR A 138 -4.97 -4.35 -10.31
CA TYR A 138 -3.71 -3.59 -10.28
C TYR A 138 -3.79 -2.44 -9.27
N SER A 139 -2.67 -2.13 -8.62
CA SER A 139 -2.55 -0.95 -7.75
C SER A 139 -1.13 -0.36 -7.78
N ALA A 140 -1.02 0.96 -7.83
CA ALA A 140 0.25 1.70 -7.67
C ALA A 140 0.21 2.66 -6.48
N SER A 141 -0.93 2.78 -5.81
CA SER A 141 -1.01 3.49 -4.55
C SER A 141 -0.45 2.59 -3.46
N SER A 142 0.35 3.18 -2.59
CA SER A 142 0.51 2.59 -1.26
C SER A 142 -0.49 3.25 -0.33
N ALA A 143 -0.94 2.50 0.66
CA ALA A 143 -1.62 3.09 1.79
C ALA A 143 -0.62 3.98 2.56
N ASN A 144 -0.80 5.29 2.53
CA ASN A 144 -0.08 6.29 3.32
C ASN A 144 1.45 6.37 3.19
N SER A 145 2.07 5.87 2.11
CA SER A 145 3.52 6.04 1.85
C SER A 145 3.82 6.39 0.39
N GLY A 146 3.18 7.44 -0.13
CA GLY A 146 3.38 7.90 -1.50
C GLY A 146 2.97 6.87 -2.58
N GLN A 147 2.99 7.31 -3.83
CA GLN A 147 2.79 6.41 -4.96
C GLN A 147 3.97 5.43 -5.03
N LEU A 148 3.69 4.14 -5.22
CA LEU A 148 4.71 3.20 -5.65
C LEU A 148 5.32 3.72 -6.94
N GLY A 149 6.64 3.61 -7.07
CA GLY A 149 7.30 3.85 -8.36
C GLY A 149 6.84 2.88 -9.47
N TYR A 150 5.96 1.92 -9.16
CA TYR A 150 5.55 0.83 -10.04
C TYR A 150 4.13 0.31 -9.74
N TRP A 151 3.65 -0.63 -10.56
CA TRP A 151 2.30 -1.20 -10.48
C TRP A 151 2.34 -2.65 -9.99
N LEU A 152 1.56 -2.97 -8.97
CA LEU A 152 1.37 -4.33 -8.50
C LEU A 152 0.11 -4.91 -9.14
N ALA A 153 0.27 -5.85 -10.06
CA ALA A 153 -0.82 -6.76 -10.41
C ALA A 153 -1.12 -7.66 -9.19
N LEU A 154 -2.38 -7.96 -8.89
CA LEU A 154 -2.81 -8.64 -7.66
C LEU A 154 -3.95 -9.63 -7.95
N GLU A 155 -3.63 -10.85 -8.39
CA GLU A 155 -4.67 -11.91 -8.51
C GLU A 155 -5.24 -12.35 -7.14
N SER A 156 -4.68 -11.82 -6.06
CA SER A 156 -4.90 -12.20 -4.66
C SER A 156 -6.13 -11.63 -3.98
N LEU A 157 -6.85 -10.67 -4.57
CA LEU A 157 -7.99 -10.06 -3.85
C LEU A 157 -9.05 -11.10 -3.47
N TYR A 158 -9.15 -12.20 -4.21
CA TYR A 158 -9.99 -13.32 -3.83
C TYR A 158 -9.15 -14.54 -3.42
N GLN A 159 -9.66 -15.30 -2.44
CA GLN A 159 -9.17 -16.63 -2.11
C GLN A 159 -9.50 -17.57 -3.29
N GLN A 160 -8.50 -17.86 -4.12
CA GLN A 160 -8.54 -18.96 -5.09
C GLN A 160 -7.53 -20.03 -4.65
N PRO A 161 -7.79 -21.33 -4.90
CA PRO A 161 -6.73 -22.33 -4.86
C PRO A 161 -5.62 -21.93 -5.84
N GLY A 162 -4.37 -21.84 -5.36
CA GLY A 162 -3.21 -21.51 -6.20
C GLY A 162 -2.45 -20.24 -5.79
N ALA A 163 -1.43 -19.88 -6.59
CA ALA A 163 -0.52 -18.77 -6.32
C ALA A 163 -1.16 -17.42 -6.65
N ALA A 164 -1.12 -16.47 -5.71
CA ALA A 164 -1.28 -15.06 -6.05
C ALA A 164 -0.07 -14.66 -6.86
N ARG A 165 -0.33 -14.07 -8.02
CA ARG A 165 0.70 -13.54 -8.87
C ARG A 165 0.75 -12.05 -8.59
N LEU A 166 1.89 -11.56 -8.10
CA LEU A 166 2.21 -10.14 -8.18
C LEU A 166 3.03 -9.90 -9.43
N ALA A 167 2.81 -8.80 -10.14
CA ALA A 167 3.65 -8.49 -11.28
C ALA A 167 3.77 -6.99 -11.56
N LEU A 168 4.99 -6.65 -12.01
CA LEU A 168 5.49 -5.43 -12.64
C LEU A 168 6.23 -4.44 -11.72
N PHE A 169 7.47 -4.15 -12.11
CA PHE A 169 8.27 -3.03 -11.66
C PHE A 169 8.60 -2.13 -12.85
N ILE A 170 8.42 -0.81 -12.69
CA ILE A 170 8.85 0.19 -13.68
C ILE A 170 9.90 1.07 -12.98
N PRO A 171 11.20 0.83 -13.16
CA PRO A 171 12.20 1.72 -12.58
C PRO A 171 12.09 3.11 -13.20
N LYS A 172 12.07 4.13 -12.34
CA LYS A 172 12.37 5.52 -12.71
C LYS A 172 13.83 5.77 -12.39
N GLY A 173 14.74 5.62 -13.34
CA GLY A 173 16.11 6.03 -13.08
C GLY A 173 17.16 5.34 -13.92
N TYR A 174 17.73 4.25 -13.41
CA TYR A 174 19.03 3.77 -13.91
C TYR A 174 19.15 2.24 -13.89
N ASP A 175 20.06 1.67 -14.70
CA ASP A 175 20.28 0.22 -14.82
C ASP A 175 20.84 -0.41 -13.53
N GLU A 176 21.45 0.40 -12.68
CA GLU A 176 22.08 0.04 -11.42
C GLU A 176 21.09 -0.15 -10.26
N GLU A 177 19.81 0.14 -10.48
CA GLU A 177 18.78 0.18 -9.45
C GLU A 177 17.84 -1.02 -9.54
N TYR A 178 17.58 -1.66 -8.41
CA TYR A 178 16.69 -2.81 -8.32
C TYR A 178 15.89 -2.81 -7.01
N GLN A 179 14.81 -3.59 -6.99
CA GLN A 179 14.00 -3.78 -5.80
C GLN A 179 13.93 -5.26 -5.43
N LEU A 180 14.10 -5.55 -4.15
CA LEU A 180 13.82 -6.86 -3.57
C LEU A 180 12.38 -6.89 -3.05
N VAL A 181 11.65 -7.98 -3.30
CA VAL A 181 10.23 -8.11 -2.97
C VAL A 181 9.95 -9.47 -2.34
N ARG A 182 9.14 -9.49 -1.28
CA ARG A 182 8.67 -10.71 -0.60
C ARG A 182 7.22 -10.60 -0.18
N ILE A 183 6.49 -11.72 -0.19
CA ILE A 183 5.14 -11.82 0.38
C ILE A 183 5.12 -12.85 1.51
N THR A 184 4.56 -12.47 2.65
CA THR A 184 4.36 -13.37 3.80
C THR A 184 2.89 -13.35 4.25
N ALA A 185 2.45 -14.41 4.94
CA ALA A 185 1.10 -14.50 5.47
C ALA A 185 0.95 -13.69 6.76
N GLY A 186 -0.23 -13.09 6.96
CA GLY A 186 -0.59 -12.42 8.20
C GLY A 186 -0.06 -10.98 8.32
N GLN A 187 -0.34 -10.38 9.49
CA GLN A 187 0.17 -9.06 9.89
C GLN A 187 1.51 -9.13 10.64
N ASP A 188 2.04 -10.34 10.81
CA ASP A 188 2.80 -10.77 12.01
C ASP A 188 4.25 -10.30 12.07
N THR A 189 4.62 -9.26 11.32
CA THR A 189 6.01 -8.77 11.28
C THR A 189 6.20 -7.39 11.88
N LEU A 190 5.15 -6.72 12.36
CA LEU A 190 5.32 -5.44 13.09
C LEU A 190 6.17 -5.56 14.36
N GLY A 191 6.25 -6.75 14.96
CA GLY A 191 6.95 -6.99 16.23
C GLY A 191 8.46 -7.21 16.14
N SER A 192 9.00 -7.45 14.94
CA SER A 192 10.44 -7.71 14.76
C SER A 192 10.92 -7.00 13.51
N HIS A 193 11.92 -6.12 13.66
CA HIS A 193 12.72 -5.64 12.54
C HIS A 193 13.26 -6.86 11.81
N LEU A 194 12.64 -7.23 10.69
CA LEU A 194 13.17 -8.30 9.87
C LEU A 194 14.52 -7.82 9.31
N PRO A 195 15.51 -8.71 9.18
CA PRO A 195 16.77 -8.37 8.52
C PRO A 195 16.49 -7.79 7.13
N ASN A 196 17.39 -6.93 6.67
CA ASN A 196 17.46 -6.43 5.30
C ASN A 196 17.16 -7.57 4.31
N LEU A 197 16.21 -7.37 3.36
CA LEU A 197 15.80 -8.39 2.38
C LEU A 197 16.99 -8.90 1.57
N ASP A 198 18.01 -8.07 1.35
CA ASP A 198 19.24 -8.45 0.67
C ASP A 198 20.00 -9.53 1.43
N SER A 199 20.10 -9.40 2.76
CA SER A 199 20.73 -10.40 3.63
C SER A 199 19.91 -11.69 3.68
N LEU A 200 18.58 -11.60 3.64
CA LEU A 200 17.69 -12.77 3.67
C LEU A 200 17.67 -13.54 2.35
N ARG A 201 17.95 -12.89 1.22
CA ARG A 201 17.87 -13.49 -0.12
C ARG A 201 18.76 -14.72 -0.29
N VAL A 202 19.82 -14.83 0.50
CA VAL A 202 20.76 -15.98 0.47
C VAL A 202 20.07 -17.27 0.94
N ILE A 203 19.06 -17.17 1.80
CA ILE A 203 18.40 -18.31 2.46
C ILE A 203 16.90 -18.38 2.20
N ASP A 204 16.28 -17.30 1.72
CA ASP A 204 14.86 -17.20 1.44
C ASP A 204 14.62 -17.03 -0.07
N ALA A 205 14.33 -18.14 -0.74
CA ALA A 205 14.05 -18.17 -2.18
C ALA A 205 12.73 -17.47 -2.58
N SER A 206 11.89 -17.06 -1.62
CA SER A 206 10.68 -16.27 -1.91
C SER A 206 10.99 -14.79 -2.17
N ILE A 207 12.21 -14.35 -1.88
CA ILE A 207 12.67 -12.98 -2.13
C ILE A 207 13.10 -12.86 -3.59
N ILE A 208 12.37 -12.06 -4.35
CA ILE A 208 12.58 -11.86 -5.78
C ILE A 208 13.20 -10.50 -6.05
N ARG A 209 14.14 -10.45 -6.99
CA ARG A 209 14.74 -9.21 -7.50
C ARG A 209 13.98 -8.73 -8.74
N LEU A 210 13.61 -7.46 -8.73
CA LEU A 210 13.00 -6.73 -9.85
C LEU A 210 13.98 -5.65 -10.31
N ASP A 211 14.34 -5.66 -11.58
CA ASP A 211 15.29 -4.72 -12.19
C ASP A 211 14.96 -4.47 -13.67
N ASN A 212 15.84 -3.76 -14.39
CA ASN A 212 15.62 -3.46 -15.81
C ASN A 212 15.56 -4.70 -16.73
N GLN A 213 16.19 -5.81 -16.35
CA GLN A 213 16.18 -7.05 -17.10
C GLN A 213 15.00 -7.96 -16.67
N ASN A 214 14.63 -7.89 -15.40
CA ASN A 214 13.58 -8.67 -14.75
C ASN A 214 12.45 -7.74 -14.26
N ARG A 215 11.87 -6.97 -15.18
CA ARG A 215 10.80 -5.99 -14.88
C ARG A 215 9.49 -6.65 -14.43
N ARG A 216 9.38 -7.96 -14.58
CA ARG A 216 8.22 -8.76 -14.23
C ARG A 216 8.71 -10.03 -13.57
N ALA A 217 8.17 -10.36 -12.41
CA ALA A 217 8.39 -11.64 -11.78
C ALA A 217 7.15 -12.01 -10.99
N VAL A 218 6.87 -13.32 -10.91
CA VAL A 218 5.78 -13.87 -10.11
C VAL A 218 6.31 -14.18 -8.72
N VAL A 219 5.85 -13.45 -7.71
CA VAL A 219 6.21 -13.72 -6.31
C VAL A 219 5.28 -14.82 -5.76
N PRO A 220 5.83 -15.94 -5.24
CA PRO A 220 5.01 -17.01 -4.68
C PRO A 220 4.14 -16.51 -3.51
N ARG A 221 2.90 -17.02 -3.45
CA ARG A 221 1.95 -16.71 -2.36
C ARG A 221 2.07 -17.76 -1.25
N PRO A 222 2.13 -17.34 0.02
CA PRO A 222 1.98 -18.29 1.11
C PRO A 222 0.54 -18.81 1.18
N ALA A 223 0.37 -20.08 1.54
CA ALA A 223 -0.95 -20.65 1.78
C ALA A 223 -1.63 -19.93 2.96
N LEU A 224 -2.92 -19.62 2.82
CA LEU A 224 -3.74 -19.08 3.90
C LEU A 224 -4.71 -20.16 4.40
N PRO A 225 -4.98 -20.22 5.72
CA PRO A 225 -6.07 -21.03 6.22
C PRO A 225 -7.41 -20.53 5.65
N VAL A 226 -8.24 -21.48 5.19
CA VAL A 226 -9.52 -21.25 4.48
C VAL A 226 -10.51 -20.43 5.32
N SER A 227 -10.39 -20.44 6.65
CA SER A 227 -11.32 -19.80 7.58
C SER A 227 -11.08 -18.30 7.85
N ALA A 228 -10.08 -17.68 7.23
CA ALA A 228 -9.55 -16.39 7.72
C ALA A 228 -9.98 -15.13 6.94
N ALA A 229 -11.07 -15.14 6.16
CA ALA A 229 -11.48 -13.96 5.41
C ALA A 229 -12.05 -12.83 6.31
N PRO A 230 -11.62 -11.55 6.16
CA PRO A 230 -10.57 -11.11 5.25
C PRO A 230 -9.20 -11.45 5.82
N ALA A 231 -8.40 -12.17 5.05
CA ALA A 231 -7.02 -12.44 5.41
C ALA A 231 -6.15 -11.30 4.91
N LEU A 232 -4.93 -11.21 5.44
CA LEU A 232 -3.94 -10.24 4.99
C LEU A 232 -2.67 -10.94 4.58
N PHE A 233 -2.08 -10.46 3.50
CA PHE A 233 -0.66 -10.64 3.23
C PHE A 233 0.12 -9.42 3.65
N THR A 234 1.38 -9.66 3.98
CA THR A 234 2.39 -8.62 4.10
C THR A 234 3.27 -8.65 2.84
N LEU A 235 3.32 -7.54 2.11
CA LEU A 235 4.26 -7.28 1.03
C LEU A 235 5.43 -6.45 1.56
N GLU A 236 6.63 -7.00 1.50
CA GLU A 236 7.86 -6.32 1.88
C GLU A 236 8.65 -5.97 0.63
N THR A 237 9.18 -4.76 0.59
CA THR A 237 9.95 -4.26 -0.54
C THR A 237 11.19 -3.54 -0.04
N GLN A 238 12.29 -3.65 -0.75
CA GLN A 238 13.51 -2.91 -0.44
C GLN A 238 14.21 -2.44 -1.69
N TYR A 239 14.50 -1.15 -1.74
CA TYR A 239 15.22 -0.53 -2.83
C TYR A 239 16.73 -0.66 -2.65
N MET A 240 17.40 -1.02 -3.74
CA MET A 240 18.83 -1.25 -3.78
C MET A 240 19.42 -0.49 -4.97
N SER A 241 20.58 0.13 -4.75
CA SER A 241 21.34 0.82 -5.79
C SER A 241 22.78 0.33 -5.76
N ASN A 242 23.33 0.03 -6.94
CA ASN A 242 24.76 -0.19 -7.10
C ASN A 242 25.45 1.16 -7.31
N SER A 243 26.02 1.71 -6.24
CA SER A 243 26.89 2.88 -6.29
C SER A 243 28.36 2.48 -6.34
N TYR A 244 29.26 3.47 -6.39
CA TYR A 244 30.70 3.25 -6.36
C TYR A 244 31.34 4.33 -5.50
N TYR A 245 32.41 3.99 -4.79
CA TYR A 245 33.29 4.98 -4.18
C TYR A 245 34.71 4.82 -4.72
N TYR A 246 35.51 5.87 -4.61
CA TYR A 246 36.93 5.83 -4.95
C TYR A 246 37.74 5.82 -3.66
N ASP A 247 38.73 4.95 -3.57
CA ASP A 247 39.67 4.99 -2.44
C ASP A 247 40.71 6.11 -2.60
N GLU A 248 41.64 6.21 -1.65
CA GLU A 248 42.72 7.20 -1.67
C GLU A 248 43.65 7.04 -2.88
N GLN A 249 43.68 5.85 -3.49
CA GLN A 249 44.44 5.54 -4.70
C GLN A 249 43.62 5.79 -5.99
N LYS A 250 42.41 6.35 -5.87
CA LYS A 250 41.43 6.55 -6.94
C LYS A 250 41.00 5.26 -7.64
N VAL A 251 41.09 4.13 -6.94
CA VAL A 251 40.53 2.86 -7.42
C VAL A 251 39.04 2.85 -7.14
N ARG A 252 38.25 2.47 -8.14
CA ARG A 252 36.79 2.39 -8.08
C ARG A 252 36.37 1.09 -7.38
N HIS A 253 35.64 1.21 -6.28
CA HIS A 253 35.08 0.09 -5.52
C HIS A 253 33.55 0.08 -5.64
N PRO A 254 32.92 -1.06 -5.99
CA PRO A 254 31.48 -1.17 -6.00
C PRO A 254 30.93 -1.09 -4.57
N ARG A 255 29.80 -0.42 -4.40
CA ARG A 255 29.10 -0.29 -3.13
C ARG A 255 27.62 -0.52 -3.35
N LEU A 256 27.07 -1.49 -2.62
CA LEU A 256 25.65 -1.74 -2.62
C LEU A 256 25.00 -0.87 -1.53
N GLU A 257 24.09 0.01 -1.92
CA GLU A 257 23.39 0.91 -1.03
C GLU A 257 21.91 0.57 -0.97
N SER A 258 21.37 0.45 0.25
CA SER A 258 19.93 0.29 0.47
C SER A 258 19.29 1.67 0.57
N GLY A 259 18.45 2.03 -0.40
CA GLY A 259 17.71 3.30 -0.42
C GLY A 259 16.46 3.30 0.48
N GLY A 260 16.26 2.23 1.25
CA GLY A 260 15.12 2.07 2.17
C GLY A 260 14.16 0.97 1.72
N GLY A 261 13.24 0.62 2.61
CA GLY A 261 12.24 -0.42 2.38
C GLY A 261 10.87 -0.01 2.89
N ALA A 262 9.86 -0.78 2.50
CA ALA A 262 8.49 -0.55 2.87
C ALA A 262 7.76 -1.87 3.06
N ARG A 263 6.85 -1.86 4.04
CA ARG A 263 5.96 -2.98 4.34
C ARG A 263 4.53 -2.55 4.09
N ARG A 264 3.79 -3.36 3.34
CA ARG A 264 2.43 -3.10 2.91
C ARG A 264 1.57 -4.31 3.21
N PHE A 265 0.28 -4.10 3.34
CA PHE A 265 -0.65 -5.17 3.61
C PHE A 265 -1.64 -5.27 2.45
N ILE A 266 -1.87 -6.49 1.99
CA ILE A 266 -2.76 -6.77 0.86
C ILE A 266 -3.93 -7.57 1.41
N PRO A 267 -5.16 -7.05 1.32
CA PRO A 267 -6.32 -7.75 1.82
C PRO A 267 -6.75 -8.85 0.84
N VAL A 268 -7.26 -9.92 1.40
CA VAL A 268 -7.71 -11.11 0.69
C VAL A 268 -9.09 -11.48 1.19
N PHE A 269 -10.06 -11.53 0.29
CA PHE A 269 -11.45 -11.82 0.59
C PHE A 269 -11.79 -13.25 0.18
N ALA A 270 -12.79 -13.84 0.84
CA ALA A 270 -13.46 -15.00 0.26
C ALA A 270 -14.01 -14.61 -1.12
N ARG A 271 -14.05 -15.56 -2.07
CA ARG A 271 -14.81 -15.31 -3.30
C ARG A 271 -16.29 -15.08 -2.92
N PRO A 272 -16.98 -14.15 -3.59
CA PRO A 272 -18.43 -14.04 -3.48
C PRO A 272 -19.12 -15.31 -4.00
#